data_AF-A0A7K4N5A8-F1
#
_entry.id   AF-A0A7K4N5A8-F1
#
_cell.length_a   1.000
_cell.length_b   1.000
_cell.length_c   1.000
_cell.angle_alpha   90.00
_cell.angle_beta   90.00
_cell.angle_gamma   90.00
#
_symmetry.space_group_name_H-M   'P 1'
#
loop_
_entity.id
_entity.type
_entity.pdbx_description
1 polymer ?
#
loop_
_entity_poly.entity_id
_entity_poly.type
_entity_poly.pdbx_seq_one_letter_code
_entity_poly.pdbx_strand_id
1 'polypeptide(L)'
;MEKVLFKIAKQWIAGDTVDDALIAAKSAYSLRRHAIINKLGEYHTSKKQIKVVLEEYQKIVNSFRKWKIRGAISIKPTQIGLSISQKECNRNFEKIIQKARNAHVFVWLDMESSEHTDETIEIYHTFFSKYERLGIALQANLKRTDNDLNDLIGMGAKIRLVKGAYREKANIAFKTKKDVDNNFIKLMKILFKKGNEFAIASHDTKIIQKAQSLSKKYPRKFEFQFLKGIREEFKSDLVKKKFVVSEYIPYGVNWLPYSIRRIKERKRNILLLGSSLIQSHRV
;
A
#
# COMPACT_ATOMS: atom_id res chain seq x y z
N MET A 1 23.05 12.97 11.96
CA MET A 1 21.64 13.22 11.57
C MET A 1 20.96 11.97 11.02
N GLU A 2 21.58 11.27 10.07
CA GLU A 2 21.01 10.08 9.41
C GLU A 2 20.73 8.89 10.34
N LYS A 3 21.62 8.57 11.29
CA LYS A 3 21.37 7.52 12.31
C LYS A 3 20.18 7.82 13.24
N VAL A 4 19.92 9.09 13.53
CA VAL A 4 18.78 9.54 14.37
C VAL A 4 17.49 9.48 13.56
N LEU A 5 17.53 9.98 12.31
CA LEU A 5 16.41 9.86 11.37
C LEU A 5 16.06 8.41 11.07
N PHE A 6 17.05 7.52 10.99
CA PHE A 6 16.84 6.08 10.80
C PHE A 6 16.17 5.43 12.02
N LYS A 7 16.55 5.79 13.25
CA LYS A 7 15.86 5.31 14.47
C LYS A 7 14.38 5.69 14.47
N ILE A 8 14.03 6.87 13.98
CA ILE A 8 12.64 7.31 13.81
C ILE A 8 11.98 6.55 12.65
N ALA A 9 12.68 6.37 11.53
CA ALA A 9 12.20 5.66 10.35
C ALA A 9 11.92 4.16 10.60
N LYS A 10 12.68 3.50 11.49
CA LYS A 10 12.45 2.10 11.92
C LYS A 10 11.06 1.87 12.53
N GLN A 11 10.37 2.93 12.97
CA GLN A 11 8.98 2.80 13.39
C GLN A 11 8.06 2.49 12.20
N TRP A 12 8.38 2.96 11.00
CA TRP A 12 7.53 2.86 9.81
C TRP A 12 8.06 1.92 8.73
N ILE A 13 9.29 1.44 8.86
CA ILE A 13 9.98 0.58 7.90
C ILE A 13 10.55 -0.61 8.65
N ALA A 14 10.50 -1.80 8.05
CA ALA A 14 11.00 -3.02 8.69
C ALA A 14 12.53 -3.02 8.86
N GLY A 15 13.23 -2.53 7.85
CA GLY A 15 14.68 -2.52 7.75
C GLY A 15 15.10 -2.44 6.29
N ASP A 16 16.36 -2.74 6.02
CA ASP A 16 16.95 -2.60 4.69
C ASP A 16 16.88 -3.90 3.87
N THR A 17 16.61 -5.03 4.52
CA THR A 17 16.69 -6.35 3.91
C THR A 17 15.32 -7.04 3.81
N VAL A 18 15.24 -8.05 2.94
CA VAL A 18 14.07 -8.95 2.88
C VAL A 18 13.85 -9.65 4.22
N ASP A 19 14.92 -10.03 4.92
CA ASP A 19 14.81 -10.76 6.18
C ASP A 19 14.22 -9.88 7.28
N ASP A 20 14.53 -8.58 7.31
CA ASP A 20 13.88 -7.60 8.19
C ASP A 20 12.36 -7.53 7.91
N ALA A 21 11.98 -7.45 6.63
CA ALA A 21 10.57 -7.40 6.21
C ALA A 21 9.81 -8.66 6.66
N LEU A 22 10.46 -9.81 6.53
CA LEU A 22 9.93 -11.11 6.89
C LEU A 22 9.80 -11.29 8.41
N ILE A 23 10.76 -10.81 9.21
CA ILE A 23 10.64 -10.74 10.67
C ILE A 23 9.45 -9.85 11.06
N ALA A 24 9.33 -8.67 10.46
CA ALA A 24 8.20 -7.78 10.72
C ALA A 24 6.85 -8.40 10.33
N ALA A 25 6.80 -9.19 9.25
CA ALA A 25 5.60 -9.92 8.85
C ALA A 25 5.21 -11.00 9.87
N LYS A 26 6.17 -11.74 10.43
CA LYS A 26 5.91 -12.68 11.54
C LYS A 26 5.35 -11.96 12.76
N SER A 27 5.92 -10.81 13.13
CA SER A 27 5.43 -10.01 14.24
C SER A 27 3.99 -9.53 14.02
N ALA A 28 3.67 -9.01 12.82
CA ALA A 28 2.30 -8.63 12.48
C ALA A 28 1.33 -9.83 12.57
N TYR A 29 1.75 -11.00 12.08
CA TYR A 29 0.95 -12.23 12.13
C TYR A 29 0.69 -12.71 13.57
N SER A 30 1.69 -12.62 14.45
CA SER A 30 1.52 -12.94 15.88
C SER A 30 0.49 -12.04 16.58
N LEU A 31 0.29 -10.81 16.07
CA LEU A 31 -0.71 -9.85 16.52
C LEU A 31 -2.07 -10.03 15.82
N ARG A 32 -2.28 -11.17 15.12
CA ARG A 32 -3.48 -11.49 14.33
C ARG A 32 -3.78 -10.48 13.21
N ARG A 33 -2.73 -9.95 12.59
CA ARG A 33 -2.83 -9.05 11.43
C ARG A 33 -2.20 -9.74 10.22
N HIS A 34 -2.74 -9.54 9.02
CA HIS A 34 -2.03 -9.99 7.83
C HIS A 34 -0.87 -9.03 7.50
N ALA A 35 0.12 -9.53 6.77
CA ALA A 35 1.28 -8.75 6.34
C ALA A 35 1.21 -8.43 4.84
N ILE A 36 1.46 -7.18 4.48
CA ILE A 36 1.61 -6.73 3.08
C ILE A 36 3.03 -6.19 2.93
N ILE A 37 3.95 -6.96 2.35
CA ILE A 37 5.33 -6.52 2.18
C ILE A 37 5.48 -5.69 0.90
N ASN A 38 6.17 -4.56 0.99
CA ASN A 38 6.53 -3.72 -0.15
C ASN A 38 8.02 -3.37 -0.13
N LYS A 39 8.69 -3.52 -1.27
CA LYS A 39 10.04 -3.00 -1.45
C LYS A 39 9.99 -1.49 -1.75
N LEU A 40 10.85 -0.72 -1.09
CA LEU A 40 11.05 0.71 -1.32
C LEU A 40 11.95 0.97 -2.53
N GLY A 41 11.65 2.07 -3.24
CA GLY A 41 12.25 2.43 -4.53
C GLY A 41 11.18 2.48 -5.61
N GLU A 42 11.43 3.23 -6.68
CA GLU A 42 10.51 3.45 -7.80
C GLU A 42 11.37 3.71 -9.05
N TYR A 43 10.79 3.65 -10.24
CA TYR A 43 11.41 4.10 -11.49
C TYR A 43 12.72 3.39 -11.87
N HIS A 44 12.78 2.05 -11.72
CA HIS A 44 13.97 1.29 -12.12
C HIS A 44 14.06 1.19 -13.65
N THR A 45 15.21 1.58 -14.19
CA THR A 45 15.52 1.47 -15.64
C THR A 45 16.60 0.44 -15.94
N SER A 46 17.28 -0.08 -14.91
CA SER A 46 18.32 -1.11 -15.08
C SER A 46 17.75 -2.52 -14.97
N LYS A 47 18.02 -3.37 -15.98
CA LYS A 47 17.69 -4.81 -15.94
C LYS A 47 18.28 -5.50 -14.71
N LYS A 48 19.46 -5.09 -14.25
CA LYS A 48 20.11 -5.65 -13.05
C LYS A 48 19.30 -5.31 -11.78
N GLN A 49 18.88 -4.06 -11.63
CA GLN A 49 18.06 -3.64 -10.49
C GLN A 49 16.70 -4.36 -10.50
N ILE A 50 16.04 -4.41 -11.65
CA ILE A 50 14.77 -5.12 -11.82
C ILE A 50 14.93 -6.61 -11.44
N LYS A 51 15.97 -7.28 -11.94
CA LYS A 51 16.24 -8.69 -11.61
C LYS A 51 16.31 -8.92 -10.09
N VAL A 52 17.03 -8.06 -9.37
CA VAL A 52 17.11 -8.12 -7.89
C VAL A 52 15.73 -7.97 -7.25
N VAL A 53 14.91 -7.01 -7.71
CA VAL A 53 13.52 -6.84 -7.22
C VAL A 53 12.69 -8.11 -7.42
N LEU A 54 12.81 -8.76 -8.58
CA LEU A 54 12.08 -10.00 -8.87
C LEU A 54 12.51 -11.14 -7.94
N GLU A 55 13.81 -11.31 -7.73
CA GLU A 55 14.37 -12.32 -6.83
C GLU A 55 13.91 -12.11 -5.38
N GLU A 56 13.87 -10.86 -4.92
CA GLU A 56 13.40 -10.53 -3.59
C GLU A 56 11.90 -10.82 -3.40
N TYR A 57 11.03 -10.41 -4.34
CA TYR A 57 9.61 -10.75 -4.25
C TYR A 57 9.38 -12.26 -4.30
N GLN A 58 10.15 -13.01 -5.10
CA GLN A 58 10.08 -14.47 -5.11
C GLN A 58 10.53 -15.07 -3.76
N LYS A 59 11.59 -14.54 -3.13
CA LYS A 59 12.03 -14.94 -1.78
C LYS A 59 10.92 -14.70 -0.74
N ILE A 60 10.26 -13.55 -0.80
CA ILE A 60 9.15 -13.20 0.10
C ILE A 60 7.99 -14.19 -0.06
N VAL A 61 7.56 -14.41 -1.31
CA VAL A 61 6.44 -15.32 -1.64
C VAL A 61 6.71 -16.74 -1.16
N ASN A 62 7.92 -17.28 -1.40
CA ASN A 62 8.31 -18.60 -0.92
C ASN A 62 8.31 -18.69 0.61
N SER A 63 8.73 -17.62 1.28
CA SER A 63 8.77 -17.55 2.74
C SER A 63 7.37 -17.56 3.36
N PHE A 64 6.42 -16.82 2.79
CA PHE A 64 5.02 -16.83 3.26
C PHE A 64 4.40 -18.23 3.16
N ARG A 65 4.63 -18.94 2.06
CA ARG A 65 4.21 -20.35 1.92
C ARG A 65 4.84 -21.24 2.99
N LYS A 66 6.17 -21.15 3.18
CA LYS A 66 6.90 -21.96 4.17
C LYS A 66 6.39 -21.73 5.59
N TRP A 67 6.05 -20.48 5.93
CA TRP A 67 5.62 -20.10 7.27
C TRP A 67 4.10 -20.16 7.47
N LYS A 68 3.33 -20.54 6.45
CA LYS A 68 1.86 -20.55 6.47
C LYS A 68 1.27 -19.20 6.90
N ILE A 69 1.96 -18.10 6.60
CA ILE A 69 1.48 -16.74 6.90
C ILE A 69 0.49 -16.34 5.81
N ARG A 70 -0.69 -15.89 6.23
CA ARG A 70 -1.59 -15.16 5.33
C ARG A 70 -1.03 -13.77 5.09
N GLY A 71 -0.47 -13.56 3.91
CA GLY A 71 0.13 -12.30 3.53
C GLY A 71 -0.04 -11.96 2.05
N ALA A 72 0.39 -10.76 1.72
CA ALA A 72 0.40 -10.21 0.39
C ALA A 72 1.73 -9.51 0.10
N ILE A 73 2.01 -9.29 -1.18
CA ILE A 73 3.04 -8.36 -1.64
C ILE A 73 2.39 -7.17 -2.33
N SER A 74 3.01 -6.00 -2.24
CA SER A 74 2.59 -4.78 -2.93
C SER A 74 3.69 -4.33 -3.88
N ILE A 75 3.38 -4.29 -5.16
CA ILE A 75 4.35 -4.08 -6.24
C ILE A 75 4.04 -2.76 -6.94
N LYS A 76 5.08 -1.97 -7.17
CA LYS A 76 5.01 -0.78 -8.01
C LYS A 76 5.46 -1.15 -9.43
N PRO A 77 4.62 -0.97 -10.46
CA PRO A 77 4.98 -1.29 -11.85
C PRO A 77 6.33 -0.72 -12.30
N THR A 78 6.67 0.50 -11.90
CA THR A 78 7.94 1.15 -12.27
C THR A 78 9.17 0.43 -11.69
N GLN A 79 9.03 -0.33 -10.60
CA GLN A 79 10.12 -1.11 -10.03
C GLN A 79 10.47 -2.36 -10.85
N ILE A 80 9.54 -2.82 -11.69
CA ILE A 80 9.65 -4.10 -12.41
C ILE A 80 9.67 -3.92 -13.94
N GLY A 81 9.85 -2.69 -14.42
CA GLY A 81 10.14 -2.40 -15.81
C GLY A 81 9.17 -1.47 -16.52
N LEU A 82 8.15 -0.90 -15.84
CA LEU A 82 7.24 0.04 -16.50
C LEU A 82 8.00 1.25 -17.06
N SER A 83 9.02 1.76 -16.34
CA SER A 83 9.88 2.86 -16.82
C SER A 83 10.77 2.50 -18.02
N ILE A 84 10.79 1.23 -18.45
CA ILE A 84 11.47 0.79 -19.68
C ILE A 84 10.42 0.60 -20.78
N SER A 85 9.41 -0.24 -20.51
CA SER A 85 8.24 -0.43 -21.37
C SER A 85 7.17 -1.25 -20.66
N GLN A 86 5.91 -1.09 -21.04
CA GLN A 86 4.82 -1.92 -20.55
C GLN A 86 5.04 -3.42 -20.86
N LYS A 87 5.64 -3.75 -22.00
CA LYS A 87 6.00 -5.15 -22.37
C LYS A 87 6.98 -5.77 -21.38
N GLU A 88 8.02 -5.03 -20.99
CA GLU A 88 8.99 -5.50 -19.99
C GLU A 88 8.33 -5.67 -18.61
N CYS A 89 7.49 -4.70 -18.21
CA CYS A 89 6.71 -4.76 -16.99
C CYS A 89 5.82 -6.01 -16.94
N ASN A 90 5.04 -6.27 -18.00
CA ASN A 90 4.15 -7.43 -18.10
C ASN A 90 4.91 -8.74 -17.97
N ARG A 91 6.02 -8.90 -18.70
CA ARG A 91 6.85 -10.11 -18.64
C ARG A 91 7.40 -10.37 -17.23
N ASN A 92 7.79 -9.32 -16.52
CA ASN A 92 8.34 -9.44 -15.19
C ASN A 92 7.26 -9.64 -14.12
N PHE A 93 6.13 -8.96 -14.26
CA PHE A 93 4.96 -9.15 -13.40
C PHE A 93 4.41 -10.56 -13.50
N GLU A 94 4.33 -11.12 -14.71
CA GLU A 94 3.89 -12.50 -14.94
C GLU A 94 4.70 -13.51 -14.12
N LYS A 95 6.03 -13.38 -14.10
CA LYS A 95 6.90 -14.25 -13.28
C LYS A 95 6.56 -14.18 -11.79
N ILE A 96 6.30 -12.98 -11.28
CA ILE A 96 5.98 -12.76 -9.86
C ILE A 96 4.60 -13.33 -9.53
N ILE A 97 3.58 -13.00 -10.31
CA ILE A 97 2.20 -13.39 -10.03
C ILE A 97 1.96 -14.90 -10.22
N GLN A 98 2.64 -15.55 -11.16
CA GLN A 98 2.67 -17.02 -11.26
C GLN A 98 3.22 -17.66 -9.99
N LYS A 99 4.34 -17.15 -9.48
CA LYS A 99 4.92 -17.64 -8.21
C LYS A 99 3.98 -17.39 -7.04
N ALA A 100 3.37 -16.21 -6.97
CA ALA A 100 2.43 -15.83 -5.92
C ALA A 100 1.19 -16.73 -5.92
N ARG A 101 0.64 -17.06 -7.11
CA ARG A 101 -0.46 -18.01 -7.29
C ARG A 101 -0.12 -19.38 -6.69
N ASN A 102 1.04 -19.94 -7.03
CA ASN A 102 1.52 -21.25 -6.55
C ASN A 102 1.79 -21.28 -5.03
N ALA A 103 1.91 -20.12 -4.40
CA ALA A 103 2.11 -19.94 -2.97
C ALA A 103 0.83 -19.45 -2.24
N HIS A 104 -0.27 -19.26 -2.96
CA HIS A 104 -1.51 -18.65 -2.47
C HIS A 104 -1.33 -17.24 -1.84
N VAL A 105 -0.30 -16.51 -2.27
CA VAL A 105 0.00 -15.14 -1.81
C VAL A 105 -0.79 -14.14 -2.65
N PHE A 106 -1.36 -13.13 -2.00
CA PHE A 106 -2.09 -12.06 -2.70
C PHE A 106 -1.10 -11.03 -3.27
N VAL A 107 -1.39 -10.48 -4.45
CA VAL A 107 -0.59 -9.43 -5.08
C VAL A 107 -1.43 -8.16 -5.21
N TRP A 108 -0.90 -7.06 -4.69
CA TRP A 108 -1.43 -5.72 -4.91
C TRP A 108 -0.56 -4.98 -5.92
N LEU A 109 -1.18 -4.41 -6.95
CA LEU A 109 -0.58 -3.36 -7.77
C LEU A 109 -0.79 -2.02 -7.07
N ASP A 110 0.31 -1.43 -6.61
CA ASP A 110 0.31 -0.08 -6.08
C ASP A 110 0.10 0.92 -7.22
N MET A 111 -0.67 1.96 -6.94
CA MET A 111 -0.88 3.07 -7.87
C MET A 111 0.13 4.17 -7.60
N GLU A 112 0.92 4.49 -8.61
CA GLU A 112 1.99 5.50 -8.56
C GLU A 112 1.44 6.90 -8.90
N SER A 113 2.26 7.81 -9.44
CA SER A 113 1.81 9.12 -9.92
C SER A 113 0.77 9.00 -11.04
N SER A 114 0.02 10.09 -11.27
CA SER A 114 -1.04 10.12 -12.28
C SER A 114 -0.59 9.79 -13.71
N GLU A 115 0.71 9.96 -14.00
CA GLU A 115 1.32 9.62 -15.29
C GLU A 115 1.31 8.12 -15.60
N HIS A 116 1.23 7.26 -14.57
CA HIS A 116 1.23 5.80 -14.70
C HIS A 116 -0.13 5.15 -14.45
N THR A 117 -1.19 5.95 -14.23
CA THR A 117 -2.51 5.42 -13.88
C THR A 117 -3.07 4.52 -14.97
N ASP A 118 -3.06 4.98 -16.22
CA ASP A 118 -3.61 4.21 -17.35
C ASP A 118 -2.84 2.92 -17.57
N GLU A 119 -1.51 3.00 -17.65
CA GLU A 119 -0.64 1.84 -17.82
C GLU A 119 -0.84 0.80 -16.70
N THR A 120 -1.03 1.25 -15.45
CA THR A 120 -1.26 0.37 -14.30
C THR A 120 -2.62 -0.33 -14.37
N ILE A 121 -3.67 0.38 -14.80
CA ILE A 121 -5.01 -0.19 -15.01
C ILE A 121 -4.98 -1.21 -16.15
N GLU A 122 -4.28 -0.93 -17.24
CA GLU A 122 -4.10 -1.86 -18.37
C GLU A 122 -3.33 -3.12 -17.97
N ILE A 123 -2.27 -2.98 -17.16
CA ILE A 123 -1.57 -4.12 -16.56
C ILE A 123 -2.57 -4.95 -15.74
N TYR A 124 -3.35 -4.31 -14.87
CA TYR A 124 -4.34 -5.03 -14.07
C TYR A 124 -5.33 -5.80 -14.95
N HIS A 125 -5.90 -5.18 -15.99
CA HIS A 125 -6.80 -5.84 -16.93
C HIS A 125 -6.17 -7.06 -17.61
N THR A 126 -4.91 -6.94 -18.04
CA THR A 126 -4.17 -8.02 -18.70
C THR A 126 -4.06 -9.28 -17.84
N PHE A 127 -3.92 -9.11 -16.52
CA PHE A 127 -3.69 -10.22 -15.58
C PHE A 127 -4.93 -10.65 -14.81
N PHE A 128 -5.94 -9.80 -14.67
CA PHE A 128 -7.10 -10.05 -13.81
C PHE A 128 -7.87 -11.32 -14.19
N SER A 129 -8.09 -11.58 -15.48
CA SER A 129 -8.79 -12.78 -15.95
C SER A 129 -8.04 -14.09 -15.67
N LYS A 130 -6.72 -14.03 -15.42
CA LYS A 130 -5.86 -15.19 -15.23
C LYS A 130 -5.52 -15.46 -13.74
N TYR A 131 -5.68 -14.45 -12.87
CA TYR A 131 -5.19 -14.51 -11.49
C TYR A 131 -6.19 -13.90 -10.48
N GLU A 132 -6.89 -14.76 -9.73
CA GLU A 132 -7.93 -14.37 -8.75
C GLU A 132 -7.43 -13.61 -7.51
N ARG A 133 -6.13 -13.70 -7.18
CA ARG A 133 -5.51 -13.10 -5.99
C ARG A 133 -4.72 -11.84 -6.35
N LEU A 134 -5.32 -11.03 -7.20
CA LEU A 134 -4.79 -9.76 -7.67
C LEU A 134 -5.74 -8.62 -7.26
N GLY A 135 -5.17 -7.50 -6.81
CA GLY A 135 -5.90 -6.27 -6.53
C GLY A 135 -5.12 -5.05 -6.99
N ILE A 136 -5.80 -3.92 -7.13
CA ILE A 136 -5.24 -2.64 -7.59
C ILE A 136 -5.59 -1.52 -6.62
N ALA A 137 -4.66 -0.59 -6.41
CA ALA A 137 -4.91 0.61 -5.63
C ALA A 137 -5.57 1.71 -6.47
N LEU A 138 -6.47 2.49 -5.86
CA LEU A 138 -7.06 3.69 -6.46
C LEU A 138 -6.99 4.87 -5.49
N GLN A 139 -6.77 6.07 -6.04
CA GLN A 139 -6.40 7.25 -5.27
C GLN A 139 -7.56 8.27 -5.22
N ALA A 140 -8.12 8.48 -4.04
CA ALA A 140 -9.28 9.37 -3.87
C ALA A 140 -9.00 10.85 -4.16
N ASN A 141 -7.74 11.29 -4.26
CA ASN A 141 -7.40 12.66 -4.64
C ASN A 141 -7.54 12.91 -6.14
N LEU A 142 -7.55 11.90 -7.01
CA LEU A 142 -7.70 12.11 -8.45
C LEU A 142 -9.18 12.25 -8.83
N LYS A 143 -9.48 13.19 -9.73
CA LYS A 143 -10.87 13.44 -10.19
C LYS A 143 -11.40 12.30 -11.06
N ARG A 144 -10.53 11.61 -11.80
CA ARG A 144 -10.86 10.47 -12.67
C ARG A 144 -11.33 9.22 -11.91
N THR A 145 -10.93 9.06 -10.64
CA THR A 145 -11.06 7.81 -9.89
C THR A 145 -12.50 7.35 -9.69
N ASP A 146 -13.51 8.22 -9.76
CA ASP A 146 -14.90 7.76 -9.72
C ASP A 146 -15.24 6.87 -10.92
N ASN A 147 -14.83 7.28 -12.12
CA ASN A 147 -15.06 6.53 -13.34
C ASN A 147 -14.24 5.23 -13.31
N ASP A 148 -12.92 5.33 -13.07
CA ASP A 148 -12.04 4.16 -12.99
C ASP A 148 -12.56 3.12 -11.97
N LEU A 149 -13.09 3.58 -10.82
CA LEU A 149 -13.66 2.72 -9.80
C LEU A 149 -14.91 1.98 -10.29
N ASN A 150 -15.84 2.66 -10.96
CA ASN A 150 -17.06 2.01 -11.44
C ASN A 150 -16.73 0.97 -12.52
N ASP A 151 -15.81 1.28 -13.43
CA ASP A 151 -15.38 0.36 -14.50
C ASP A 151 -14.72 -0.89 -13.91
N LEU A 152 -13.78 -0.71 -12.97
CA LEU A 152 -13.09 -1.81 -12.31
C LEU A 152 -14.03 -2.65 -11.44
N ILE A 153 -14.97 -2.03 -10.72
CA ILE A 153 -16.00 -2.80 -9.98
C ILE A 153 -16.88 -3.60 -10.94
N GLY A 154 -17.21 -3.06 -12.12
CA GLY A 154 -18.03 -3.72 -13.12
C GLY A 154 -17.48 -5.08 -13.57
N MET A 155 -16.15 -5.23 -13.57
CA MET A 155 -15.50 -6.52 -13.85
C MET A 155 -15.15 -7.35 -12.61
N GLY A 156 -15.51 -6.90 -11.41
CA GLY A 156 -15.25 -7.63 -10.17
C GLY A 156 -13.86 -7.40 -9.57
N ALA A 157 -13.19 -6.29 -9.92
CA ALA A 157 -11.86 -5.98 -9.41
C ALA A 157 -11.80 -5.85 -7.89
N LYS A 158 -10.64 -6.19 -7.31
CA LYS A 158 -10.35 -6.00 -5.89
C LYS A 158 -9.63 -4.67 -5.70
N ILE A 159 -10.28 -3.74 -5.01
CA ILE A 159 -9.82 -2.36 -4.91
C ILE A 159 -9.20 -2.08 -3.55
N ARG A 160 -8.02 -1.48 -3.53
CA ARG A 160 -7.48 -0.79 -2.35
C ARG A 160 -7.71 0.71 -2.51
N LEU A 161 -8.61 1.28 -1.71
CA LEU A 161 -8.86 2.71 -1.74
C LEU A 161 -7.89 3.44 -0.80
N VAL A 162 -7.08 4.35 -1.36
CA VAL A 162 -6.15 5.24 -0.64
C VAL A 162 -6.51 6.71 -0.89
N LYS A 163 -5.93 7.63 -0.12
CA LYS A 163 -6.10 9.08 -0.39
C LYS A 163 -5.28 9.57 -1.61
N GLY A 164 -4.18 8.89 -1.93
CA GLY A 164 -3.17 9.38 -2.87
C GLY A 164 -1.96 9.98 -2.16
N ALA A 165 -0.76 9.69 -2.65
CA ALA A 165 0.51 10.04 -2.01
C ALA A 165 1.41 10.97 -2.84
N TYR A 166 1.02 11.26 -4.08
CA TYR A 166 1.79 12.04 -5.05
C TYR A 166 1.28 13.48 -5.13
N ARG A 167 2.19 14.38 -5.54
CA ARG A 167 1.87 15.81 -5.71
C ARG A 167 1.35 16.03 -7.13
N GLU A 168 0.03 16.08 -7.24
CA GLU A 168 -0.65 16.19 -8.54
C GLU A 168 -1.11 17.62 -8.84
N LYS A 169 -1.26 17.94 -10.14
CA LYS A 169 -1.78 19.24 -10.60
C LYS A 169 -3.26 19.42 -10.21
N ALA A 170 -3.69 20.65 -9.94
CA ALA A 170 -5.03 20.95 -9.44
C ALA A 170 -6.15 20.71 -10.48
N ASN A 171 -5.81 20.73 -11.77
CA ASN A 171 -6.75 20.39 -12.84
C ASN A 171 -7.17 18.91 -12.77
N ILE A 172 -6.27 18.00 -12.39
CA ILE A 172 -6.52 16.54 -12.32
C ILE A 172 -6.80 16.02 -10.90
N ALA A 173 -6.45 16.77 -9.86
CA ALA A 173 -6.55 16.31 -8.47
C ALA A 173 -7.17 17.34 -7.51
N PHE A 174 -7.94 16.84 -6.54
CA PHE A 174 -8.38 17.58 -5.37
C PHE A 174 -7.17 17.97 -4.51
N LYS A 175 -7.07 19.26 -4.14
CA LYS A 175 -5.90 19.80 -3.41
C LYS A 175 -6.15 19.94 -1.91
N THR A 176 -7.39 20.14 -1.49
CA THR A 176 -7.70 20.32 -0.07
C THR A 176 -7.94 18.98 0.60
N LYS A 177 -7.56 18.87 1.88
CA LYS A 177 -7.87 17.69 2.69
C LYS A 177 -9.37 17.39 2.73
N LYS A 178 -10.20 18.44 2.81
CA LYS A 178 -11.67 18.31 2.86
C LYS A 178 -12.20 17.64 1.59
N ASP A 179 -11.75 18.08 0.42
CA ASP A 179 -12.21 17.54 -0.85
C ASP A 179 -11.76 16.09 -1.05
N VAL A 180 -10.50 15.78 -0.71
CA VAL A 180 -9.98 14.40 -0.76
C VAL A 180 -10.75 13.49 0.21
N ASP A 181 -11.02 13.94 1.44
CA ASP A 181 -11.78 13.16 2.43
C ASP A 181 -13.23 12.95 1.97
N ASN A 182 -13.87 13.97 1.39
CA ASN A 182 -15.22 13.87 0.83
C ASN A 182 -15.27 12.86 -0.32
N ASN A 183 -14.31 12.92 -1.25
CA ASN A 183 -14.26 11.99 -2.36
C ASN A 183 -13.92 10.56 -1.89
N PHE A 184 -13.02 10.40 -0.91
CA PHE A 184 -12.75 9.11 -0.29
C PHE A 184 -14.04 8.49 0.29
N ILE A 185 -14.82 9.27 1.03
CA ILE A 185 -16.09 8.80 1.60
C ILE A 185 -17.10 8.46 0.49
N LYS A 186 -17.16 9.24 -0.59
CA LYS A 186 -18.00 8.95 -1.77
C LYS A 186 -17.63 7.60 -2.38
N LEU A 187 -16.37 7.41 -2.75
CA LEU A 187 -15.84 6.18 -3.36
C LEU A 187 -15.99 4.96 -2.43
N MET A 188 -15.74 5.13 -1.13
CA MET A 188 -15.94 4.09 -0.13
C MET A 188 -17.41 3.64 -0.05
N LYS A 189 -18.38 4.57 -0.12
CA LYS A 189 -19.81 4.21 -0.17
C LYS A 189 -20.13 3.40 -1.43
N ILE A 190 -19.50 3.71 -2.57
CA ILE A 190 -19.66 2.93 -3.82
C ILE A 190 -19.14 1.51 -3.60
N LEU A 191 -17.95 1.34 -3.01
CA LEU A 191 -17.38 0.03 -2.69
C LEU A 191 -18.29 -0.80 -1.77
N PHE A 192 -18.82 -0.23 -0.69
CA PHE A 192 -19.74 -0.97 0.17
C PHE A 192 -21.05 -1.37 -0.54
N LYS A 193 -21.56 -0.53 -1.44
CA LYS A 193 -22.79 -0.82 -2.19
C LYS A 193 -22.58 -1.85 -3.31
N LYS A 194 -21.50 -1.73 -4.08
CA LYS A 194 -21.31 -2.44 -5.35
C LYS A 194 -20.09 -3.36 -5.39
N GLY A 195 -19.06 -3.07 -4.60
CA GLY A 195 -17.82 -3.85 -4.60
C GLY A 195 -17.99 -5.26 -4.04
N ASN A 196 -17.16 -6.19 -4.53
CA ASN A 196 -17.13 -7.57 -4.06
C ASN A 196 -16.23 -7.75 -2.83
N GLU A 197 -14.93 -7.50 -3.01
CA GLU A 197 -13.90 -7.52 -1.98
C GLU A 197 -12.98 -6.31 -2.13
N PHE A 198 -12.69 -5.60 -1.05
CA PHE A 198 -11.88 -4.38 -1.12
C PHE A 198 -11.12 -4.09 0.17
N ALA A 199 -10.18 -3.16 0.11
CA ALA A 199 -9.41 -2.68 1.23
C ALA A 199 -9.60 -1.17 1.43
N ILE A 200 -9.79 -0.77 2.68
CA ILE A 200 -9.80 0.63 3.10
C ILE A 200 -8.44 0.95 3.72
N ALA A 201 -7.57 1.60 2.95
CA ALA A 201 -6.21 1.93 3.35
C ALA A 201 -6.13 3.37 3.86
N SER A 202 -6.45 3.56 5.15
CA SER A 202 -6.49 4.89 5.77
C SER A 202 -6.23 4.82 7.28
N HIS A 203 -5.54 5.83 7.80
CA HIS A 203 -5.33 6.03 9.25
C HIS A 203 -6.30 7.05 9.86
N ASP A 204 -7.19 7.59 9.05
CA ASP A 204 -8.13 8.64 9.45
C ASP A 204 -9.28 8.06 10.25
N THR A 205 -9.41 8.49 11.50
CA THR A 205 -10.41 7.99 12.45
C THR A 205 -11.83 8.15 11.92
N LYS A 206 -12.14 9.25 11.23
CA LYS A 206 -13.48 9.49 10.68
C LYS A 206 -13.81 8.51 9.57
N ILE A 207 -12.83 8.19 8.71
CA ILE A 207 -12.97 7.20 7.65
C ILE A 207 -13.18 5.81 8.24
N ILE A 208 -12.37 5.42 9.23
CA ILE A 208 -12.47 4.12 9.90
C ILE A 208 -13.84 3.94 10.54
N GLN A 209 -14.29 4.91 11.34
CA GLN A 209 -15.62 4.87 11.99
C GLN A 209 -16.74 4.79 10.94
N LYS A 210 -16.62 5.53 9.83
CA LYS A 210 -17.62 5.49 8.77
C LYS A 210 -17.64 4.14 8.06
N ALA A 211 -16.49 3.52 7.81
CA ALA A 211 -16.41 2.17 7.25
C ALA A 211 -17.04 1.12 8.18
N GLN A 212 -16.80 1.21 9.49
CA GLN A 212 -17.46 0.34 10.48
C GLN A 212 -18.99 0.51 10.45
N SER A 213 -19.48 1.76 10.39
CA SER A 213 -20.91 2.03 10.24
C SER A 213 -21.49 1.47 8.93
N LEU A 214 -20.79 1.64 7.80
CA LEU A 214 -21.21 1.09 6.51
C LEU A 214 -21.21 -0.43 6.51
N SER A 215 -20.25 -1.08 7.16
CA SER A 215 -20.17 -2.54 7.23
C SER A 215 -21.35 -3.21 7.95
N LYS A 216 -21.99 -2.49 8.89
CA LYS A 216 -23.22 -2.94 9.53
C LYS A 216 -24.42 -2.92 8.57
N LYS A 217 -24.42 -1.97 7.62
CA LYS A 217 -25.47 -1.81 6.62
C LYS A 217 -25.26 -2.69 5.38
N TYR A 218 -24.00 -2.87 4.99
CA TYR A 218 -23.60 -3.62 3.80
C TYR A 218 -22.55 -4.66 4.20
N PRO A 219 -22.94 -5.94 4.39
CA PRO A 219 -22.04 -7.00 4.84
C PRO A 219 -21.12 -7.49 3.71
N ARG A 220 -20.21 -6.62 3.24
CA ARG A 220 -19.20 -6.92 2.22
C ARG A 220 -17.94 -7.51 2.86
N LYS A 221 -17.17 -8.28 2.09
CA LYS A 221 -15.81 -8.69 2.48
C LYS A 221 -14.87 -7.50 2.31
N PHE A 222 -14.27 -7.04 3.40
CA PHE A 222 -13.28 -5.98 3.31
C PHE A 222 -12.25 -6.08 4.44
N GLU A 223 -11.11 -5.41 4.24
CA GLU A 223 -10.08 -5.27 5.25
C GLU A 223 -9.67 -3.81 5.45
N PHE A 224 -9.21 -3.51 6.67
CA PHE A 224 -8.52 -2.25 6.94
C PHE A 224 -7.03 -2.43 6.72
N GLN A 225 -6.42 -1.50 5.99
CA GLN A 225 -4.99 -1.52 5.74
C GLN A 225 -4.30 -0.30 6.38
N PHE A 226 -3.26 -0.58 7.16
CA PHE A 226 -2.50 0.41 7.89
C PHE A 226 -1.03 0.33 7.53
N LEU A 227 -0.31 1.44 7.66
CA LEU A 227 1.14 1.41 7.53
C LEU A 227 1.76 0.85 8.80
N LYS A 228 2.91 0.20 8.68
CA LYS A 228 3.69 -0.29 9.81
C LYS A 228 3.93 0.80 10.85
N GLY A 229 3.69 0.48 12.12
CA GLY A 229 3.92 1.40 13.26
C GLY A 229 3.05 2.66 13.29
N ILE A 230 1.95 2.68 12.54
CA ILE A 230 0.98 3.78 12.53
C ILE A 230 -0.35 3.32 13.13
N ARG A 231 -0.83 4.04 14.16
CA ARG A 231 -2.15 3.81 14.77
C ARG A 231 -2.30 2.39 15.34
N GLU A 232 -1.32 1.93 16.13
CA GLU A 232 -1.31 0.59 16.74
C GLU A 232 -2.55 0.33 17.62
N GLU A 233 -3.06 1.38 18.26
CA GLU A 233 -4.28 1.36 19.05
C GLU A 233 -5.51 0.97 18.21
N PHE A 234 -5.64 1.55 17.01
CA PHE A 234 -6.75 1.24 16.11
C PHE A 234 -6.63 -0.15 15.51
N LYS A 235 -5.42 -0.57 15.10
CA LYS A 235 -5.21 -1.92 14.59
C LYS A 235 -5.67 -2.97 15.61
N SER A 236 -5.29 -2.80 16.86
CA SER A 236 -5.61 -3.74 17.94
C SER A 236 -7.10 -3.74 18.29
N ASP A 237 -7.74 -2.57 18.35
CA ASP A 237 -9.19 -2.46 18.54
C ASP A 237 -9.99 -3.11 17.40
N LEU A 238 -9.59 -2.89 16.14
CA LEU A 238 -10.25 -3.47 14.98
C LEU A 238 -10.14 -5.00 14.94
N VAL A 239 -8.97 -5.55 15.27
CA VAL A 239 -8.78 -7.01 15.42
C VAL A 239 -9.70 -7.58 16.50
N LYS A 240 -9.81 -6.93 17.67
CA LYS A 240 -10.72 -7.35 18.75
C LYS A 240 -12.18 -7.34 18.29
N LYS A 241 -12.54 -6.37 17.44
CA LYS A 241 -13.86 -6.27 16.78
C LYS A 241 -14.04 -7.23 15.61
N LYS A 242 -13.12 -8.18 15.40
CA LYS A 242 -13.14 -9.21 14.35
C LYS A 242 -13.07 -8.67 12.92
N PHE A 243 -12.60 -7.43 12.72
CA PHE A 243 -12.27 -6.95 11.38
C PHE A 243 -10.96 -7.57 10.91
N VAL A 244 -10.84 -7.80 9.60
CA VAL A 244 -9.55 -8.13 8.98
C VAL A 244 -8.69 -6.88 8.96
N VAL A 245 -7.48 -6.98 9.51
CA VAL A 245 -6.51 -5.90 9.56
C VAL A 245 -5.21 -6.36 8.91
N SER A 246 -4.72 -5.56 7.97
CA SER A 246 -3.52 -5.82 7.20
C SER A 246 -2.51 -4.70 7.39
N GLU A 247 -1.25 -5.06 7.61
CA GLU A 247 -0.16 -4.12 7.87
C GLU A 247 0.76 -4.04 6.65
N TYR A 248 0.85 -2.84 6.06
CA TYR A 248 1.74 -2.51 4.97
C TYR A 248 3.14 -2.24 5.52
N ILE A 249 4.06 -3.15 5.19
CA ILE A 249 5.41 -3.26 5.73
C ILE A 249 6.40 -2.90 4.62
N PRO A 250 6.84 -1.64 4.55
CA PRO A 250 7.90 -1.24 3.63
C PRO A 250 9.26 -1.71 4.15
N TYR A 251 10.17 -2.04 3.23
CA TYR A 251 11.57 -2.36 3.50
C TYR A 251 12.48 -1.91 2.36
N GLY A 252 13.78 -1.80 2.63
CA GLY A 252 14.79 -1.46 1.63
C GLY A 252 15.50 -0.14 1.89
N VAL A 253 16.68 -0.02 1.30
CA VAL A 253 17.62 1.11 1.51
C VAL A 253 17.06 2.48 1.12
N ASN A 254 16.03 2.54 0.27
CA ASN A 254 15.40 3.78 -0.19
C ASN A 254 14.36 4.33 0.81
N TRP A 255 14.70 4.31 2.11
CA TRP A 255 13.81 4.65 3.20
C TRP A 255 13.59 6.14 3.42
N LEU A 256 14.54 6.99 3.03
CA LEU A 256 14.52 8.41 3.36
C LEU A 256 13.35 9.17 2.71
N PRO A 257 13.08 9.08 1.38
CA PRO A 257 11.93 9.77 0.78
C PRO A 257 10.59 9.29 1.33
N TYR A 258 10.48 7.99 1.64
CA TYR A 258 9.31 7.42 2.29
C TYR A 258 9.10 8.02 3.69
N SER A 259 10.15 8.04 4.51
CA SER A 259 10.08 8.50 5.90
C SER A 259 9.80 10.00 6.01
N ILE A 260 10.38 10.81 5.12
CA ILE A 260 10.09 12.25 5.06
C ILE A 260 8.60 12.50 4.80
N ARG A 261 7.96 11.74 3.89
CA ARG A 261 6.51 11.83 3.66
C ARG A 261 5.72 11.52 4.93
N ARG A 262 6.08 10.44 5.64
CA ARG A 262 5.43 10.04 6.91
C ARG A 262 5.57 11.09 8.01
N ILE A 263 6.70 11.78 8.07
CA ILE A 263 6.91 12.89 9.02
C ILE A 263 6.02 14.08 8.67
N LYS A 264 5.99 14.51 7.41
CA LYS A 264 5.19 15.66 6.95
C LYS A 264 3.68 15.45 7.15
N GLU A 265 3.21 14.21 7.04
CA GLU A 265 1.81 13.85 7.26
C GLU A 265 1.36 13.96 8.72
N ARG A 266 2.28 14.11 9.69
CA ARG A 266 1.99 14.19 11.12
C ARG A 266 2.46 15.52 11.72
N LYS A 267 1.51 16.41 12.04
CA LYS A 267 1.76 17.67 12.77
C LYS A 267 2.61 17.49 14.04
N ARG A 268 2.41 16.39 14.78
CA ARG A 268 3.15 16.06 16.03
C ARG A 268 4.63 15.71 15.79
N ASN A 269 5.01 15.24 14.60
CA ASN A 269 6.40 14.91 14.27
C ASN A 269 7.22 16.13 13.83
N ILE A 270 6.57 17.17 13.32
CA ILE A 270 7.21 18.45 13.01
C ILE A 270 7.72 19.11 14.31
N LEU A 271 6.94 19.01 15.40
CA LEU A 271 7.33 19.45 16.74
C LEU A 271 8.51 18.64 17.31
N LEU A 272 8.60 17.34 17.00
CA LEU A 272 9.73 16.49 17.39
C LEU A 272 11.03 16.85 16.64
N LEU A 273 10.94 17.24 15.37
CA LEU A 273 12.10 17.78 14.63
C LEU A 273 12.54 19.14 15.18
N GLY A 274 11.60 20.02 15.51
CA GLY A 274 11.90 21.34 16.10
C GLY A 274 12.56 21.24 17.47
N SER A 275 12.08 20.34 18.33
CA SER A 275 12.68 20.12 19.66
C SER A 275 14.08 19.48 19.58
N SER A 276 14.32 18.57 18.63
CA SER A 276 15.65 18.00 18.39
C SER A 276 16.69 19.02 17.92
N LEU A 277 16.27 20.06 17.19
CA LEU A 277 17.14 21.16 16.74
C LEU A 277 17.43 22.17 17.86
N ILE A 278 16.45 22.40 18.74
CA ILE A 278 16.64 23.25 19.94
C ILE A 278 17.57 22.57 20.95
N GLN A 279 17.57 21.24 21.02
CA GLN A 279 18.46 20.48 21.89
C GLN A 279 19.89 20.36 21.34
N SER A 280 20.11 20.54 20.02
CA SER A 280 21.44 20.56 19.41
C SER A 280 22.12 21.93 19.39
N HIS A 281 21.44 22.99 19.84
CA HIS A 281 22.01 24.34 20.02
C HIS A 281 22.19 24.73 21.50
N ARG A 282 22.19 23.75 22.39
CA ARG A 282 22.51 23.91 23.83
C ARG A 282 23.76 23.13 24.27
N VAL A 283 24.69 22.91 23.34
CA VAL A 283 26.07 22.48 23.63
C VAL A 283 27.00 23.43 22.91
#